data_AF-A0AAV4IXE7-F1
#
_entry.id   AF-A0AAV4IXE7-F1
#
_cell.length_a   1.000
_cell.length_b   1.000
_cell.length_c   1.000
_cell.angle_alpha   90.00
_cell.angle_beta   90.00
_cell.angle_gamma   90.00
#
_symmetry.space_group_name_H-M   'P 1'
#
loop_
_entity.id
_entity.type
_entity.pdbx_description
1 polymer ?
#
loop_
_entity_poly.entity_id
_entity_poly.type
_entity_poly.pdbx_seq_one_letter_code
_entity_poly.pdbx_strand_id
1 'polypeptide(L)'
;MAILKQDLSFLKNNVKQVDAEMFTSKIRGIMDSHAPQTSRTVTDRTSSPWFSVESKAVKQARRGTERKWNKSGLEIDKQIYLYHKKQVRGINLTAKREYYNLKFSEVQNSKDFFNLSNELLGKDKNTKLPKSIKSELLPDTFGDFFIEKIEKLRHTLVSDFNHDEDFDDSQSDASTLSTLSPVTNDDVKTTILSAVSKHCDLNPMPIYLLKNC
;
A
#
# COMPACT_ATOMS: atom_id res chain seq x y z
N MET A 1 6.10 -16.55 1.69
CA MET A 1 5.40 -17.84 1.43
C MET A 1 5.86 -18.96 2.38
N ALA A 2 7.15 -19.07 2.73
CA ALA A 2 7.61 -20.09 3.69
C ALA A 2 7.02 -19.91 5.10
N ILE A 3 7.03 -18.67 5.63
CA ILE A 3 6.46 -18.33 6.95
C ILE A 3 4.94 -18.57 6.99
N LEU A 4 4.21 -18.17 5.93
CA LEU A 4 2.79 -18.52 5.77
C LEU A 4 2.56 -20.02 5.84
N LYS A 5 3.37 -20.84 5.16
CA LYS A 5 3.23 -22.31 5.21
C LYS A 5 3.49 -22.87 6.61
N GLN A 6 4.42 -22.28 7.36
CA GLN A 6 4.77 -22.69 8.73
C GLN A 6 3.66 -22.36 9.74
N ASP A 7 3.09 -21.14 9.66
CA ASP A 7 1.94 -20.73 10.46
C ASP A 7 0.67 -21.51 10.12
N LEU A 8 0.52 -21.90 8.85
CA LEU A 8 -0.58 -22.75 8.39
C LEU A 8 -0.38 -24.22 8.82
N SER A 9 0.86 -24.72 8.89
CA SER A 9 1.13 -26.06 9.47
C SER A 9 0.84 -26.12 10.97
N PHE A 10 1.01 -25.01 11.70
CA PHE A 10 0.64 -24.93 13.12
C PHE A 10 -0.89 -25.07 13.37
N LEU A 11 -1.73 -24.79 12.36
CA LEU A 11 -3.18 -25.06 12.39
C LEU A 11 -3.52 -26.54 12.18
N LYS A 12 -2.77 -27.22 11.31
CA LYS A 12 -2.83 -28.68 11.07
C LYS A 12 -2.55 -29.48 12.35
N ASN A 13 -1.71 -28.84 13.13
CA ASN A 13 -1.18 -29.05 14.45
C ASN A 13 -2.12 -29.52 15.61
N ASN A 14 -2.80 -28.52 16.17
CA ASN A 14 -3.38 -28.52 17.51
C ASN A 14 -4.87 -28.89 17.58
N VAL A 15 -5.35 -29.78 16.70
CA VAL A 15 -6.79 -30.02 16.63
C VAL A 15 -7.25 -31.09 17.60
N LYS A 16 -7.55 -30.68 18.84
CA LYS A 16 -8.34 -31.51 19.77
C LYS A 16 -9.66 -30.86 20.21
N GLN A 17 -9.88 -29.57 19.94
CA GLN A 17 -11.20 -28.93 20.02
C GLN A 17 -11.12 -27.53 19.37
N VAL A 18 -11.79 -27.33 18.24
CA VAL A 18 -11.84 -26.01 17.58
C VAL A 18 -13.23 -25.44 17.81
N ASP A 19 -13.34 -24.48 18.72
CA ASP A 19 -14.50 -23.59 18.83
C ASP A 19 -14.46 -22.57 17.68
N ALA A 20 -15.63 -22.11 17.20
CA ALA A 20 -15.75 -21.10 16.16
C ALA A 20 -14.98 -19.82 16.54
N GLU A 21 -15.01 -19.45 17.83
CA GLU A 21 -14.27 -18.31 18.36
C GLU A 21 -12.75 -18.49 18.26
N MET A 22 -12.25 -19.71 18.52
CA MET A 22 -10.82 -20.03 18.43
C MET A 22 -10.34 -20.02 16.97
N PHE A 23 -11.16 -20.54 16.04
CA PHE A 23 -10.88 -20.47 14.61
C PHE A 23 -10.79 -19.03 14.13
N THR A 24 -11.79 -18.20 14.45
CA THR A 24 -11.79 -16.78 14.06
C THR A 24 -10.62 -16.04 14.68
N SER A 25 -10.30 -16.29 15.95
CA SER A 25 -9.15 -15.70 16.64
C SER A 25 -7.81 -16.06 15.96
N LYS A 26 -7.60 -17.34 15.63
CA LYS A 26 -6.39 -17.81 14.93
C LYS A 26 -6.25 -17.23 13.52
N ILE A 27 -7.33 -17.23 12.73
CA ILE A 27 -7.30 -16.65 11.37
C ILE A 27 -7.00 -15.15 11.45
N ARG A 28 -7.59 -14.45 12.42
CA ARG A 28 -7.32 -13.03 12.64
C ARG A 28 -5.87 -12.79 13.05
N GLY A 29 -5.30 -13.63 13.92
CA GLY A 29 -3.88 -13.57 14.28
C GLY A 29 -2.93 -13.76 13.10
N ILE A 30 -3.23 -14.72 12.20
CA ILE A 30 -2.46 -14.92 10.95
C ILE A 30 -2.63 -13.73 10.00
N MET A 31 -3.84 -13.16 9.93
CA MET A 31 -4.09 -11.99 9.10
C MET A 31 -3.36 -10.76 9.65
N ASP A 32 -3.36 -10.56 10.96
CA ASP A 32 -2.63 -9.46 11.61
C ASP A 32 -1.11 -9.62 11.49
N SER A 33 -0.57 -10.85 11.46
CA SER A 33 0.86 -11.09 11.26
C SER A 33 1.31 -10.90 9.81
N HIS A 34 0.57 -11.44 8.84
CA HIS A 34 0.96 -11.43 7.42
C HIS A 34 0.43 -10.25 6.62
N ALA A 35 -0.70 -9.69 7.05
CA ALA A 35 -1.39 -8.58 6.41
C ALA A 35 -1.93 -7.60 7.46
N PRO A 36 -1.06 -7.04 8.33
CA PRO A 36 -1.46 -6.12 9.38
C PRO A 36 -2.29 -4.99 8.80
N GLN A 37 -3.36 -4.61 9.51
CA GLN A 37 -4.15 -3.47 9.11
C GLN A 37 -3.30 -2.20 9.18
N THR A 38 -2.81 -1.74 8.03
CA THR A 38 -2.08 -0.48 7.94
C THR A 38 -3.02 0.66 7.59
N SER A 39 -3.14 1.62 8.49
CA SER A 39 -3.72 2.93 8.15
C SER A 39 -2.68 3.72 7.36
N ARG A 40 -3.08 4.21 6.17
CA ARG A 40 -2.26 5.11 5.36
C ARG A 40 -2.94 6.46 5.27
N THR A 41 -2.23 7.50 5.67
CA THR A 41 -2.69 8.87 5.45
C THR A 41 -2.60 9.18 3.96
N VAL A 42 -3.75 9.29 3.31
CA VAL A 42 -3.81 9.80 1.94
C VAL A 42 -3.77 11.32 2.02
N THR A 43 -2.71 11.93 1.49
CA THR A 43 -2.68 13.38 1.33
C THR A 43 -3.74 13.76 0.32
N ASP A 44 -4.76 14.49 0.76
CA ASP A 44 -5.69 15.14 -0.17
C ASP A 44 -4.90 16.19 -0.97
N ARG A 45 -4.75 15.93 -2.26
CA ARG A 45 -4.03 16.80 -3.18
C ARG A 45 -5.08 17.45 -4.06
N THR A 46 -5.27 18.75 -3.85
CA THR A 46 -6.09 19.55 -4.76
C THR A 46 -5.54 19.41 -6.18
N SER A 47 -6.45 19.11 -7.12
CA SER A 47 -6.09 19.04 -8.53
C SER A 47 -5.56 20.41 -8.97
N SER A 48 -4.50 20.42 -9.78
CA SER A 48 -4.01 21.67 -10.35
C SER A 48 -5.13 22.33 -11.17
N PRO A 49 -5.33 23.66 -11.07
CA PRO A 49 -6.41 24.35 -11.77
C PRO A 49 -6.41 24.16 -13.29
N TRP A 50 -5.22 24.02 -13.88
CA TRP A 50 -5.03 23.79 -15.32
C TRP A 50 -5.05 22.30 -15.72
N PHE A 51 -5.42 21.39 -14.82
CA PHE A 51 -5.47 19.96 -15.15
C PHE A 51 -6.82 19.61 -15.78
N SER A 52 -6.83 19.50 -17.11
CA SER A 52 -8.03 19.19 -17.91
C SER A 52 -8.31 17.68 -18.06
N VAL A 53 -9.54 17.35 -18.47
CA VAL A 53 -9.93 15.98 -18.86
C VAL A 53 -9.04 15.45 -19.99
N GLU A 54 -8.67 16.31 -20.93
CA GLU A 54 -7.75 15.99 -22.02
C GLU A 54 -6.35 15.64 -21.48
N SER A 55 -5.83 16.44 -20.54
CA SER A 55 -4.55 16.14 -19.85
C SER A 55 -4.58 14.79 -19.15
N LYS A 56 -5.72 14.41 -18.56
CA LYS A 56 -5.93 13.11 -17.95
C LYS A 56 -5.89 11.98 -18.98
N ALA A 57 -6.61 12.13 -20.10
CA ALA A 57 -6.66 11.14 -21.16
C ALA A 57 -5.27 10.87 -21.77
N VAL A 58 -4.51 11.93 -22.09
CA VAL A 58 -3.17 11.80 -22.68
C VAL A 58 -2.19 11.15 -21.69
N LYS A 59 -2.27 11.47 -20.39
CA LYS A 59 -1.47 10.78 -19.35
C LYS A 59 -1.85 9.31 -19.22
N GLN A 60 -3.13 8.96 -19.31
CA GLN A 60 -3.58 7.57 -19.27
C GLN A 60 -3.07 6.78 -20.48
N ALA A 61 -3.12 7.36 -21.68
CA ALA A 61 -2.55 6.76 -22.88
C ALA A 61 -1.05 6.51 -22.73
N ARG A 62 -0.28 7.50 -22.22
CA ARG A 62 1.15 7.33 -21.93
C ARG A 62 1.42 6.17 -20.95
N ARG A 63 0.65 6.04 -19.88
CA ARG A 63 0.79 4.91 -18.94
C ARG A 63 0.46 3.57 -19.59
N GLY A 64 -0.45 3.55 -20.56
CA GLY A 64 -0.75 2.36 -21.35
C GLY A 64 0.45 1.93 -22.19
N THR A 65 1.06 2.86 -22.92
CA THR A 65 2.21 2.58 -23.79
C THR A 65 3.48 2.27 -23.01
N GLU A 66 3.69 2.93 -21.86
CA GLU A 66 4.75 2.63 -20.90
C GLU A 66 4.65 1.19 -20.38
N ARG A 67 3.46 0.75 -19.96
CA ARG A 67 3.23 -0.64 -19.53
C ARG A 67 3.47 -1.64 -20.67
N LYS A 68 3.06 -1.31 -21.89
CA LYS A 68 3.29 -2.16 -23.07
C LYS A 68 4.79 -2.32 -23.33
N TRP A 69 5.54 -1.22 -23.35
CA TRP A 69 6.99 -1.23 -23.53
C TRP A 69 7.71 -2.03 -22.43
N ASN A 70 7.33 -1.84 -21.16
CA ASN A 70 7.93 -2.61 -20.05
C ASN A 70 7.67 -4.12 -20.17
N LYS A 71 6.55 -4.52 -20.78
CA LYS A 71 6.21 -5.95 -20.98
C LYS A 71 6.90 -6.54 -22.22
N SER A 72 6.97 -5.79 -23.32
CA SER A 72 7.48 -6.30 -24.59
C SER A 72 8.98 -6.15 -24.77
N GLY A 73 9.60 -5.10 -24.20
CA GLY A 73 11.00 -4.75 -24.40
C GLY A 73 11.35 -4.28 -25.82
N LEU A 74 10.37 -4.12 -26.72
CA LEU A 74 10.61 -3.79 -28.13
C LEU A 74 10.89 -2.29 -28.35
N GLU A 75 11.78 -1.98 -29.30
CA GLU A 75 12.11 -0.59 -29.65
C GLU A 75 10.91 0.16 -30.25
N ILE A 76 10.05 -0.52 -31.01
CA ILE A 76 8.83 0.09 -31.56
C ILE A 76 7.91 0.59 -30.43
N ASP A 77 7.72 -0.22 -29.38
CA ASP A 77 6.89 0.18 -28.24
C ASP A 77 7.54 1.31 -27.44
N LYS A 78 8.87 1.36 -27.36
CA LYS A 78 9.61 2.48 -26.79
C LYS A 78 9.39 3.76 -27.59
N GLN A 79 9.44 3.72 -28.92
CA GLN A 79 9.17 4.89 -29.77
C GLN A 79 7.74 5.41 -29.59
N ILE A 80 6.76 4.50 -29.52
CA ILE A 80 5.36 4.85 -29.21
C ILE A 80 5.26 5.51 -27.83
N TYR A 81 5.93 4.97 -26.81
CA TYR A 81 5.98 5.60 -25.49
C TYR A 81 6.59 7.01 -25.54
N LEU A 82 7.71 7.21 -26.25
CA LEU A 82 8.36 8.51 -26.40
C LEU A 82 7.45 9.53 -27.11
N TYR A 83 6.68 9.10 -28.11
CA TYR A 83 5.66 9.92 -28.75
C TYR A 83 4.61 10.39 -27.73
N HIS A 84 4.01 9.49 -26.97
CA HIS A 84 3.02 9.86 -25.95
C HIS A 84 3.63 10.70 -24.83
N LYS A 85 4.89 10.47 -24.46
CA LYS A 85 5.63 11.30 -23.50
C LYS A 85 5.75 12.75 -24.00
N LYS A 86 6.03 12.96 -25.29
CA LYS A 86 6.06 14.29 -25.92
C LYS A 86 4.67 14.94 -25.91
N GLN A 87 3.62 14.19 -26.21
CA GLN A 87 2.24 14.69 -26.18
C GLN A 87 1.82 15.16 -24.78
N VAL A 88 2.12 14.36 -23.74
CA VAL A 88 1.89 14.77 -22.34
C VAL A 88 2.61 16.08 -22.03
N ARG A 89 3.86 16.24 -22.46
CA ARG A 89 4.60 17.50 -22.23
C ARG A 89 3.92 18.67 -22.91
N GLY A 90 3.52 18.51 -24.18
CA GLY A 90 2.83 19.55 -24.95
C GLY A 90 1.55 20.02 -24.28
N ILE A 91 0.66 19.08 -23.95
CA ILE A 91 -0.64 19.44 -23.38
C ILE A 91 -0.54 20.08 -21.99
N ASN A 92 0.36 19.61 -21.13
CA ASN A 92 0.55 20.25 -19.82
C ASN A 92 1.16 21.65 -19.96
N LEU A 93 2.03 21.88 -20.96
CA LEU A 93 2.59 23.20 -21.22
C LEU A 93 1.53 24.16 -21.74
N THR A 94 0.71 23.72 -22.71
CA THR A 94 -0.39 24.51 -23.28
C THR A 94 -1.41 24.87 -22.22
N ALA A 95 -1.91 23.88 -21.47
CA ALA A 95 -2.91 24.13 -20.43
C ALA A 95 -2.39 25.07 -19.34
N LYS A 96 -1.12 24.92 -18.92
CA LYS A 96 -0.50 25.83 -17.96
C LYS A 96 -0.35 27.25 -18.53
N ARG A 97 0.03 27.38 -19.80
CA ARG A 97 0.15 28.68 -20.48
C ARG A 97 -1.21 29.37 -20.58
N GLU A 98 -2.24 28.68 -21.05
CA GLU A 98 -3.60 29.23 -21.18
C GLU A 98 -4.14 29.72 -19.84
N TYR A 99 -3.98 28.91 -18.80
CA TYR A 99 -4.38 29.27 -17.45
C TYR A 99 -3.71 30.56 -16.95
N TYR A 100 -2.38 30.64 -17.03
CA TYR A 100 -1.69 31.84 -16.55
C TYR A 100 -1.91 33.05 -17.45
N ASN A 101 -2.02 32.87 -18.77
CA ASN A 101 -2.36 33.96 -19.70
C ASN A 101 -3.71 34.58 -19.37
N LEU A 102 -4.73 33.75 -19.14
CA LEU A 102 -6.05 34.21 -18.71
C LEU A 102 -5.95 34.98 -17.38
N LYS A 103 -5.26 34.38 -16.40
CA LYS A 103 -5.07 35.00 -15.08
C LYS A 103 -4.34 36.34 -15.16
N PHE A 104 -3.33 36.48 -16.03
CA PHE A 104 -2.64 37.75 -16.27
C PHE A 104 -3.53 38.77 -17.01
N SER A 105 -4.42 38.32 -17.89
CA SER A 105 -5.33 39.23 -18.62
C SER A 105 -6.41 39.86 -17.72
N GLU A 106 -6.76 39.21 -16.62
CA GLU A 106 -7.75 39.67 -15.64
C GLU A 106 -7.15 40.65 -14.61
N VAL A 107 -5.82 40.72 -14.50
CA VAL A 107 -5.13 41.55 -13.52
C VAL A 107 -5.08 43.01 -13.99
N GLN A 108 -5.58 43.93 -13.15
CA GLN A 108 -5.57 45.37 -13.45
C GLN A 108 -4.54 46.17 -12.67
N ASN A 109 -4.06 45.67 -11.52
CA ASN A 109 -3.13 46.38 -10.66
C ASN A 109 -1.70 45.79 -10.75
N SER A 110 -0.71 46.62 -10.47
CA SER A 110 0.69 46.20 -10.51
C SER A 110 1.04 45.21 -9.38
N LYS A 111 0.38 45.33 -8.22
CA LYS A 111 0.62 44.46 -7.05
C LYS A 111 0.22 43.01 -7.33
N ASP A 112 -0.96 42.76 -7.88
CA ASP A 112 -1.43 41.41 -8.17
C ASP A 112 -0.67 40.81 -9.35
N PHE A 113 -0.19 41.64 -10.29
CA PHE A 113 0.72 41.19 -11.34
C PHE A 113 2.03 40.63 -10.77
N PHE A 114 2.65 41.36 -9.83
CA PHE A 114 3.86 40.90 -9.16
C PHE A 114 3.61 39.69 -8.26
N ASN A 115 2.48 39.64 -7.54
CA ASN A 115 2.09 38.46 -6.76
C ASN A 115 1.93 37.23 -7.65
N LEU A 116 1.21 37.37 -8.77
CA LEU A 116 1.02 36.28 -9.73
C LEU A 116 2.33 35.84 -10.39
N SER A 117 3.24 36.79 -10.65
CA SER A 117 4.59 36.49 -11.13
C SER A 117 5.41 35.72 -10.08
N ASN A 118 5.29 36.07 -8.81
CA ASN A 118 5.94 35.35 -7.71
C ASN A 118 5.37 33.94 -7.54
N GLU A 119 4.06 33.76 -7.65
CA GLU A 119 3.39 32.45 -7.67
C GLU A 119 3.94 31.58 -8.80
N LEU A 120 3.96 32.11 -10.03
CA LEU A 120 4.44 31.40 -11.22
C LEU A 120 5.90 30.97 -11.11
N LEU A 121 6.75 31.84 -10.53
CA LEU A 121 8.18 31.58 -10.31
C LEU A 121 8.46 30.73 -9.07
N GLY A 122 7.44 30.32 -8.31
CA GLY A 122 7.62 29.59 -7.06
C GLY A 122 8.36 30.39 -5.98
N LYS A 123 8.28 31.72 -6.05
CA LYS A 123 8.87 32.64 -5.07
C LYS A 123 7.99 32.86 -3.84
N ASP A 124 6.76 32.34 -3.87
CA ASP A 124 5.88 32.22 -2.70
C ASP A 124 6.44 31.17 -1.73
N LYS A 125 7.58 31.50 -1.14
CA LYS A 125 8.23 30.71 -0.11
C LYS A 125 7.47 30.93 1.19
N ASN A 126 6.33 30.28 1.33
CA ASN A 126 5.86 29.90 2.66
C ASN A 126 6.77 28.78 3.15
N THR A 127 7.96 29.12 3.63
CA THR A 127 8.77 28.21 4.45
C THR A 127 7.93 27.89 5.68
N LYS A 128 7.24 26.74 5.64
CA LYS A 128 6.44 26.25 6.75
C LYS A 128 7.37 25.70 7.82
N LEU A 129 7.98 26.62 8.57
CA LEU A 129 8.64 26.26 9.82
C LEU A 129 7.57 25.76 10.81
N PRO A 130 7.89 24.78 11.67
CA PRO A 130 7.00 24.36 12.74
C PRO A 130 6.57 25.57 13.57
N LYS A 131 5.28 25.94 13.51
CA LYS A 131 4.75 27.07 14.28
C LYS A 131 4.69 26.79 15.78
N SER A 132 4.74 25.50 16.15
CA SER A 132 4.67 25.03 17.54
C SER A 132 5.99 25.18 18.30
N ILE A 133 7.10 25.47 17.61
CA ILE A 133 8.43 25.56 18.22
C ILE A 133 8.93 27.00 18.11
N LYS A 134 9.49 27.53 19.20
CA LYS A 134 10.11 28.86 19.20
C LYS A 134 11.29 28.87 18.22
N SER A 135 11.40 29.93 17.42
CA SER A 135 12.43 30.02 16.36
C SER A 135 13.86 29.84 16.87
N GLU A 136 14.13 30.23 18.12
CA GLU A 136 15.45 30.11 18.76
C GLU A 136 15.84 28.66 19.07
N LEU A 137 14.86 27.80 19.36
CA LEU A 137 15.08 26.40 19.72
C LEU A 137 15.05 25.45 18.51
N LEU A 138 14.63 25.98 17.36
CA LEU A 138 14.40 25.19 16.14
C LEU A 138 15.67 24.47 15.64
N PRO A 139 16.87 25.10 15.61
CA PRO A 139 18.10 24.43 15.17
C PRO A 139 18.44 23.23 16.06
N ASP A 140 18.32 23.40 17.37
CA ASP A 140 18.65 22.36 18.35
C ASP A 140 17.65 21.20 18.26
N THR A 141 16.34 21.48 18.18
CA THR A 141 15.32 20.44 17.99
C THR A 141 15.53 19.64 16.70
N PHE A 142 15.96 20.30 15.61
CA PHE A 142 16.30 19.57 14.38
C PHE A 142 17.53 18.68 14.58
N GLY A 143 18.57 19.18 15.26
CA GLY A 143 19.77 18.40 15.58
C GLY A 143 19.45 17.13 16.36
N ASP A 144 18.71 17.28 17.47
CA ASP A 144 18.33 16.19 18.36
C ASP A 144 17.52 15.11 17.63
N PHE A 145 16.56 15.52 16.78
CA PHE A 145 15.76 14.59 15.99
C PHE A 145 16.61 13.67 15.10
N PHE A 146 17.63 14.21 14.43
CA PHE A 146 18.47 13.39 13.55
C PHE A 146 19.37 12.44 14.34
N ILE A 147 19.88 12.86 15.50
CA ILE A 147 20.66 12.01 16.40
C ILE A 147 19.80 10.82 16.87
N GLU A 148 18.61 11.10 17.40
CA GLU A 148 17.70 10.07 17.91
C GLU A 148 17.30 9.07 16.82
N LYS A 149 17.05 9.56 15.61
CA LYS A 149 16.69 8.71 14.46
C LYS A 149 17.81 7.73 14.09
N ILE A 150 19.07 8.15 14.14
CA ILE A 150 20.20 7.29 13.81
C ILE A 150 20.32 6.16 14.84
N GLU A 151 20.18 6.48 16.13
CA GLU A 151 20.27 5.46 17.20
C GLU A 151 19.16 4.42 17.10
N LYS A 152 17.92 4.83 16.85
CA LYS A 152 16.79 3.91 16.65
C LYS A 152 17.04 2.90 15.52
N LEU A 153 17.58 3.36 14.39
CA LEU A 153 17.87 2.49 13.25
C LEU A 153 18.93 1.43 13.57
N ARG A 154 19.94 1.77 14.37
CA ARG A 154 20.98 0.82 14.79
C ARG A 154 20.40 -0.29 15.66
N HIS A 155 19.52 0.03 16.59
CA HIS A 155 18.92 -0.94 17.48
C HIS A 155 18.05 -1.98 16.75
N THR A 156 17.22 -1.55 15.81
CA THR A 156 16.32 -2.44 15.06
C THR A 156 17.08 -3.50 14.25
N LEU A 157 18.24 -3.17 13.70
CA LEU A 157 19.01 -4.12 12.89
C LEU A 157 19.61 -5.27 13.69
N VAL A 158 19.77 -5.12 15.02
CA VAL A 158 20.37 -6.14 15.89
C VAL A 158 19.33 -7.14 16.42
N SER A 159 18.06 -6.75 16.53
CA SER A 159 17.00 -7.61 17.09
C SER A 159 16.57 -8.74 16.15
N ASP A 160 16.72 -8.58 14.83
CA ASP A 160 16.11 -9.46 13.84
C ASP A 160 16.89 -10.78 13.59
N PHE A 161 18.04 -10.98 14.24
CA PHE A 161 18.93 -12.14 13.98
C PHE A 161 18.80 -13.32 14.97
N ASN A 162 17.90 -13.28 15.96
CA ASN A 162 17.99 -14.16 17.15
C ASN A 162 16.82 -15.15 17.40
N HIS A 163 16.07 -15.64 16.40
CA HIS A 163 15.01 -16.63 16.69
C HIS A 163 14.94 -17.80 15.70
N ASP A 164 15.44 -18.96 16.16
CA ASP A 164 15.15 -20.30 15.64
C ASP A 164 14.48 -21.09 16.78
N GLU A 165 13.24 -21.56 16.62
CA GLU A 165 12.73 -22.73 17.36
C GLU A 165 11.72 -23.52 16.49
N ASP A 166 12.07 -24.78 16.23
CA ASP A 166 11.20 -25.86 15.78
C ASP A 166 10.34 -26.37 16.95
N PHE A 167 9.10 -26.80 16.72
CA PHE A 167 8.61 -28.06 17.33
C PHE A 167 7.34 -28.59 16.64
N ASP A 168 7.39 -29.90 16.37
CA ASP A 168 6.35 -30.73 15.77
C ASP A 168 5.37 -31.25 16.82
N ASP A 169 4.25 -31.68 16.28
CA ASP A 169 2.97 -32.00 16.87
C ASP A 169 2.77 -33.50 17.05
N SER A 170 1.81 -33.87 17.90
CA SER A 170 0.66 -34.67 17.46
C SER A 170 -0.18 -35.18 18.64
N GLN A 171 -1.50 -34.98 18.51
CA GLN A 171 -2.59 -35.98 18.44
C GLN A 171 -2.53 -37.23 19.37
N SER A 172 -3.62 -37.87 19.83
CA SER A 172 -4.88 -38.14 19.13
C SER A 172 -6.07 -38.37 20.08
N ASP A 173 -7.20 -38.72 19.45
CA ASP A 173 -8.55 -39.02 19.93
C ASP A 173 -8.73 -40.37 20.66
N ALA A 174 -9.87 -40.51 21.34
CA ALA A 174 -10.60 -41.78 21.46
C ALA A 174 -12.06 -41.58 21.03
N SER A 175 -12.59 -42.54 20.25
CA SER A 175 -13.94 -42.54 19.68
C SER A 175 -14.99 -43.19 20.59
N THR A 176 -16.21 -42.65 20.61
CA THR A 176 -17.49 -43.40 20.57
C THR A 176 -18.54 -42.48 19.94
N LEU A 177 -19.18 -42.89 18.84
CA LEU A 177 -20.08 -42.02 18.05
C LEU A 177 -21.54 -42.44 18.29
N SER A 178 -22.05 -42.00 19.43
CA SER A 178 -23.45 -42.14 19.90
C SER A 178 -24.08 -40.75 20.10
N THR A 179 -23.45 -39.78 19.45
CA THR A 179 -23.37 -38.33 19.58
C THR A 179 -22.86 -37.88 18.21
N LEU A 180 -23.24 -36.70 17.70
CA LEU A 180 -22.70 -36.20 16.42
C LEU A 180 -21.18 -36.25 16.45
N SER A 181 -20.53 -36.87 15.47
CA SER A 181 -19.09 -36.69 15.32
C SER A 181 -18.86 -35.20 15.07
N PRO A 182 -18.02 -34.53 15.84
CA PRO A 182 -17.46 -33.28 15.36
C PRO A 182 -16.84 -33.58 13.99
N VAL A 183 -17.24 -32.78 13.01
CA VAL A 183 -16.72 -32.81 11.65
C VAL A 183 -15.19 -32.84 11.74
N THR A 184 -14.58 -33.93 11.27
CA THR A 184 -13.14 -34.16 11.45
C THR A 184 -12.34 -33.16 10.63
N ASN A 185 -11.10 -32.85 10.97
CA ASN A 185 -10.31 -31.95 10.11
C ASN A 185 -10.18 -32.48 8.70
N ASP A 186 -10.16 -33.80 8.49
CA ASP A 186 -10.16 -34.36 7.16
C ASP A 186 -11.51 -34.22 6.47
N ASP A 187 -12.65 -34.28 7.17
CA ASP A 187 -13.97 -33.96 6.61
C ASP A 187 -14.08 -32.46 6.30
N VAL A 188 -13.65 -31.59 7.21
CA VAL A 188 -13.52 -30.14 7.00
C VAL A 188 -12.64 -29.89 5.79
N LYS A 189 -11.46 -30.51 5.73
CA LYS A 189 -10.45 -30.31 4.71
C LYS A 189 -10.87 -30.89 3.37
N THR A 190 -11.48 -32.07 3.32
CA THR A 190 -12.06 -32.62 2.08
C THR A 190 -13.24 -31.78 1.60
N THR A 191 -14.10 -31.30 2.51
CA THR A 191 -15.19 -30.36 2.17
C THR A 191 -14.62 -29.05 1.63
N ILE A 192 -13.58 -28.51 2.26
CA ILE A 192 -12.89 -27.29 1.84
C ILE A 192 -12.16 -27.49 0.51
N LEU A 193 -11.45 -28.61 0.32
CA LEU A 193 -10.71 -28.96 -0.90
C LEU A 193 -11.64 -29.23 -2.09
N SER A 194 -12.80 -29.85 -1.85
CA SER A 194 -13.83 -30.13 -2.85
C SER A 194 -14.70 -28.91 -3.19
N ALA A 195 -14.83 -27.94 -2.29
CA ALA A 195 -15.54 -26.69 -2.56
C ALA A 195 -14.92 -25.94 -3.74
N VAL A 196 -15.74 -25.30 -4.57
CA VAL A 196 -15.21 -24.44 -5.65
C VAL A 196 -14.38 -23.33 -5.01
N SER A 197 -13.21 -23.01 -5.58
CA SER A 197 -12.31 -21.94 -5.11
C SER A 197 -12.87 -20.53 -5.37
N LYS A 198 -14.14 -20.31 -5.01
CA LYS A 198 -14.83 -19.02 -5.03
C LYS A 198 -14.66 -18.38 -3.65
N HIS A 199 -14.40 -17.09 -3.61
CA HIS A 199 -14.30 -16.33 -2.38
C HIS A 199 -15.49 -15.39 -2.29
N CYS A 200 -16.00 -15.16 -1.08
CA CYS A 200 -17.02 -14.16 -0.77
C CYS A 200 -16.60 -13.42 0.50
N ASP A 201 -17.21 -12.26 0.73
CA ASP A 201 -16.83 -11.33 1.81
C ASP A 201 -17.04 -11.90 3.23
N LEU A 202 -17.81 -12.98 3.36
CA LEU A 202 -18.03 -13.70 4.63
C LEU A 202 -16.90 -14.68 4.96
N ASN A 203 -16.02 -15.01 4.00
CA ASN A 203 -14.92 -15.94 4.24
C ASN A 203 -13.75 -15.21 4.91
N PRO A 204 -13.26 -15.70 6.06
CA PRO A 204 -12.21 -15.01 6.80
C PRO A 204 -10.83 -15.08 6.13
N MET A 205 -10.63 -15.95 5.13
CA MET A 205 -9.49 -15.90 4.22
C MET A 205 -9.86 -16.51 2.85
N PRO A 206 -9.04 -16.29 1.79
CA PRO A 206 -9.28 -16.92 0.50
C PRO A 206 -9.24 -18.45 0.56
N ILE A 207 -10.27 -19.12 0.02
CA ILE A 207 -10.41 -20.59 0.06
C ILE A 207 -9.20 -21.29 -0.58
N TYR A 208 -8.62 -20.73 -1.65
CA TYR A 208 -7.44 -21.34 -2.28
C TYR A 208 -6.21 -21.37 -1.35
N LEU A 209 -6.06 -20.39 -0.46
CA LEU A 209 -5.01 -20.38 0.55
C LEU A 209 -5.32 -21.40 1.62
N LEU A 210 -6.58 -21.46 2.07
CA LEU A 210 -7.05 -22.37 3.09
C LEU A 210 -6.93 -23.85 2.66
N LYS A 211 -7.07 -24.14 1.35
CA LYS A 211 -6.80 -25.44 0.73
C LYS A 211 -5.31 -25.84 0.72
N ASN A 212 -4.40 -24.87 0.83
CA ASN A 212 -2.97 -25.10 0.83
C ASN A 212 -2.39 -25.28 2.25
N CYS A 213 -3.25 -25.18 3.27
CA CYS A 213 -2.96 -25.46 4.68
C CYS A 213 -3.14 -26.97 4.96
#